data_AF-A0AA86U7C5-F1
#
_entry.id   AF-A0AA86U7C5-F1
#
_cell.length_a   1.000
_cell.length_b   1.000
_cell.length_c   1.000
_cell.angle_alpha   90.00
_cell.angle_beta   90.00
_cell.angle_gamma   90.00
#
_symmetry.space_group_name_H-M   'P 1'
#
loop_
_entity.id
_entity.type
_entity.pdbx_description
1 polymer ?
#
loop_
_entity_poly.entity_id
_entity_poly.type
_entity_poly.pdbx_seq_one_letter_code
_entity_poly.pdbx_strand_id
1 'polypeptide(L)'
;MQNELNLSQRNFRKNLGARTRKGYACVIEMNNLEIQQPEISRQDIKQVILQLRESKINLEKIIQTLPSQPKENQIQNALQMLFDLTAIDKQGLITDFGKKLLQYQDINPLISCVFYKLSLSNKKEMAIAIIAYYITSNKSSLIINKFSKVVRECFMEESDAATLVKCYLQIEQQEDKTRAKYCSDNGFNFSVYAEVRIKLYNVINTI
;
A
#
# COMPACT_ATOMS: atom_id res chain seq x y z
N MET A 1 16.95 -5.21 2.49
CA MET A 1 17.56 -5.47 1.17
C MET A 1 17.73 -4.14 0.45
N GLN A 2 18.97 -3.73 0.18
CA GLN A 2 19.23 -2.65 -0.76
C GLN A 2 18.80 -3.15 -2.15
N ASN A 3 17.89 -2.43 -2.81
CA ASN A 3 17.48 -2.79 -4.16
C ASN A 3 18.65 -2.52 -5.12
N GLU A 4 19.35 -3.58 -5.50
CA GLU A 4 20.30 -3.52 -6.60
C GLU A 4 19.56 -3.11 -7.88
N LEU A 5 20.06 -2.05 -8.53
CA LEU A 5 19.47 -1.55 -9.76
C LEU A 5 19.87 -2.47 -10.91
N ASN A 6 18.92 -2.84 -11.77
CA ASN A 6 19.22 -3.57 -13.00
C ASN A 6 19.98 -2.68 -14.02
N LEU A 7 20.51 -3.31 -15.08
CA LEU A 7 21.31 -2.62 -16.09
C LEU A 7 20.52 -1.49 -16.78
N SER A 8 19.26 -1.73 -17.12
CA SER A 8 18.40 -0.76 -17.81
C SER A 8 18.13 0.49 -16.95
N GLN A 9 17.86 0.33 -15.66
CA GLN A 9 17.67 1.42 -14.70
C GLN A 9 18.97 2.17 -14.44
N ARG A 10 20.10 1.47 -14.38
CA ARG A 10 21.42 2.11 -14.26
C ARG A 10 21.71 2.98 -15.48
N ASN A 11 21.49 2.46 -16.68
CA ASN A 11 21.69 3.21 -17.92
C ASN A 11 20.76 4.43 -17.99
N PHE A 12 19.50 4.27 -17.61
CA PHE A 12 18.58 5.40 -17.50
C PHE A 12 19.13 6.49 -16.55
N ARG A 13 19.60 6.11 -15.35
CA ARG A 13 20.18 7.05 -14.37
C ARG A 13 21.45 7.72 -14.88
N LYS A 14 22.36 6.98 -15.53
CA LYS A 14 23.57 7.54 -16.18
C LYS A 14 23.18 8.62 -17.20
N ASN A 15 22.14 8.36 -17.98
CA ASN A 15 21.68 9.25 -19.04
C ASN A 15 20.93 10.49 -18.54
N LEU A 16 20.45 10.52 -17.28
CA LEU A 16 19.83 11.72 -16.70
C LEU A 16 20.80 12.90 -16.61
N GLY A 17 22.06 12.64 -16.25
CA GLY A 17 23.08 13.67 -16.04
C GLY A 17 23.66 14.29 -17.33
N ALA A 18 23.38 13.67 -18.48
CA ALA A 18 23.90 14.08 -19.78
C ALA A 18 22.86 14.75 -20.69
N ARG A 19 21.66 15.07 -20.16
CA ARG A 19 20.54 15.60 -20.95
C ARG A 19 20.77 17.01 -21.52
N THR A 20 21.54 17.85 -20.82
CA THR A 20 21.74 19.26 -21.17
C THR A 20 23.16 19.56 -21.65
N ARG A 21 24.16 18.87 -21.12
CA ARG A 21 25.57 18.95 -21.51
C ARG A 21 26.27 17.65 -21.17
N LYS A 22 27.48 17.45 -21.70
CA LYS A 22 28.34 16.32 -21.28
C LYS A 22 28.50 16.37 -19.76
N GLY A 23 28.06 15.31 -19.10
CA GLY A 23 28.09 15.15 -17.64
C GLY A 23 28.87 13.90 -17.25
N TYR A 24 29.18 13.79 -15.97
CA TYR A 24 29.85 12.62 -15.39
C TYR A 24 28.84 11.84 -14.54
N ALA A 25 28.94 10.51 -14.59
CA ALA A 25 28.15 9.62 -13.73
C ALA A 25 29.10 8.74 -12.93
N CYS A 26 29.08 8.88 -11.60
CA CYS A 26 29.79 7.99 -10.69
C CYS A 26 28.88 6.81 -10.32
N VAL A 27 29.32 5.59 -10.59
CA VAL A 27 28.56 4.37 -10.27
C VAL A 27 29.41 3.47 -9.38
N ILE A 28 28.85 3.10 -8.23
CA ILE A 28 29.43 2.08 -7.35
C ILE A 28 28.91 0.74 -7.86
N GLU A 29 29.80 -0.08 -8.42
CA GLU A 29 29.44 -1.38 -9.00
C GLU A 29 29.61 -2.51 -7.98
N MET A 30 28.53 -3.27 -7.78
CA MET A 30 28.54 -4.59 -7.17
C MET A 30 28.22 -5.60 -8.27
N ASN A 31 28.92 -6.73 -8.28
CA ASN A 31 29.08 -7.62 -9.44
C ASN A 31 27.81 -8.36 -9.92
N ASN A 32 26.66 -8.19 -9.26
CA ASN A 32 25.42 -8.84 -9.65
C ASN A 32 24.43 -7.84 -10.25
N LEU A 33 24.04 -8.09 -11.49
CA LEU A 33 23.12 -7.27 -12.26
C LEU A 33 21.99 -8.14 -12.78
N GLU A 34 20.99 -8.41 -11.92
CA GLU A 34 19.83 -9.18 -12.33
C GLU A 34 18.88 -8.36 -13.22
N ILE A 35 18.26 -9.05 -14.18
CA ILE A 35 17.17 -8.49 -14.97
C ILE A 35 15.97 -8.31 -14.04
N GLN A 36 15.35 -7.13 -14.07
CA GLN A 36 14.17 -6.87 -13.24
C GLN A 36 13.02 -7.72 -13.75
N GLN A 37 12.51 -8.61 -12.89
CA GLN A 37 11.31 -9.37 -13.18
C GLN A 37 10.10 -8.44 -13.35
N PRO A 38 9.11 -8.82 -14.17
CA PRO A 38 7.91 -8.02 -14.37
C PRO A 38 7.10 -7.91 -13.07
N GLU A 39 6.27 -6.87 -13.00
CA GLU A 39 5.48 -6.55 -11.81
C GLU A 39 4.45 -7.63 -11.47
N ILE A 40 3.79 -8.18 -12.50
CA ILE A 40 2.77 -9.24 -12.37
C ILE A 40 3.30 -10.51 -11.69
N SER A 41 4.60 -10.80 -11.83
CA SER A 41 5.25 -11.97 -11.22
C SER A 41 5.73 -11.73 -9.78
N ARG A 42 5.62 -10.49 -9.28
CA ARG A 42 6.16 -10.06 -7.97
C ARG A 42 5.09 -9.54 -7.01
N GLN A 43 4.00 -8.98 -7.52
CA GLN A 43 2.97 -8.32 -6.70
C GLN A 43 1.81 -9.22 -6.33
N ASP A 44 1.02 -8.82 -5.33
CA ASP A 44 -0.23 -9.50 -5.05
C ASP A 44 -1.27 -9.19 -6.15
N ILE A 45 -1.74 -10.23 -6.84
CA ILE A 45 -2.67 -10.11 -7.97
C ILE A 45 -4.14 -10.30 -7.57
N LYS A 46 -4.46 -10.47 -6.28
CA LYS A 46 -5.85 -10.67 -5.83
C LYS A 46 -6.80 -9.55 -6.28
N GLN A 47 -6.38 -8.30 -6.09
CA GLN A 47 -7.18 -7.13 -6.49
C GLN A 47 -7.35 -7.09 -8.01
N VAL A 48 -6.28 -7.37 -8.76
CA VAL A 48 -6.30 -7.42 -10.23
C VAL A 48 -7.25 -8.50 -10.72
N ILE A 49 -7.19 -9.70 -10.14
CA ILE A 49 -8.12 -10.79 -10.49
C ILE A 49 -9.56 -10.33 -10.26
N LEU A 50 -9.86 -9.73 -9.10
CA LEU A 50 -11.22 -9.28 -8.79
C LEU A 50 -11.72 -8.20 -9.76
N GLN A 51 -10.87 -7.23 -10.13
CA GLN A 51 -11.16 -6.20 -11.13
C GLN A 51 -11.41 -6.79 -12.53
N LEU A 52 -10.60 -7.79 -12.92
CA LEU A 52 -10.78 -8.50 -14.19
C LEU A 52 -12.11 -9.27 -14.20
N ARG A 53 -12.49 -9.90 -13.08
CA ARG A 53 -13.80 -10.59 -12.96
C ARG A 53 -14.97 -9.63 -13.11
N GLU A 54 -14.90 -8.44 -12.51
CA GLU A 54 -15.91 -7.40 -12.72
C GLU A 54 -16.02 -7.02 -14.20
N SER A 55 -14.88 -6.94 -14.90
CA SER A 55 -14.81 -6.70 -16.34
C SER A 55 -15.19 -7.93 -17.20
N LYS A 56 -15.66 -9.03 -16.59
CA LYS A 56 -15.99 -10.32 -17.23
C LYS A 56 -14.80 -11.00 -17.94
N ILE A 57 -13.59 -10.71 -17.47
CA ILE A 57 -12.34 -11.28 -17.97
C ILE A 57 -11.80 -12.29 -16.95
N ASN A 58 -11.52 -13.50 -17.43
CA ASN A 58 -10.93 -14.56 -16.60
C ASN A 58 -9.43 -14.58 -16.85
N LEU A 59 -8.63 -14.19 -15.86
CA LEU A 59 -7.17 -14.14 -15.98
C LEU A 59 -6.61 -15.48 -16.46
N GLU A 60 -7.15 -16.60 -15.98
CA GLU A 60 -6.67 -17.96 -16.28
C GLU A 60 -6.78 -18.31 -17.77
N LYS A 61 -7.78 -17.74 -18.47
CA LYS A 61 -7.98 -17.99 -19.90
C LYS A 61 -7.02 -17.19 -20.77
N ILE A 62 -6.52 -16.06 -20.27
CA ILE A 62 -5.68 -15.12 -21.03
C ILE A 62 -4.20 -15.18 -20.66
N ILE A 63 -3.80 -15.99 -19.67
CA ILE A 63 -2.41 -16.09 -19.19
C ILE A 63 -1.41 -16.21 -20.35
N GLN A 64 -1.70 -17.09 -21.30
CA GLN A 64 -0.80 -17.38 -22.42
C GLN A 64 -0.61 -16.19 -23.37
N THR A 65 -1.56 -15.26 -23.40
CA THR A 65 -1.51 -14.05 -24.24
C THR A 65 -0.79 -12.87 -23.56
N LEU A 66 -0.47 -12.99 -22.26
CA LEU A 66 0.20 -11.91 -21.53
C LEU A 66 1.69 -11.83 -21.92
N PRO A 67 2.25 -10.61 -22.02
CA PRO A 67 3.68 -10.42 -22.33
C PRO A 67 4.60 -10.99 -21.26
N SER A 68 4.10 -11.12 -20.04
CA SER A 68 4.76 -11.80 -18.94
C SER A 68 3.74 -12.52 -18.08
N GLN A 69 4.02 -13.76 -17.74
CA GLN A 69 3.08 -14.62 -17.03
C GLN A 69 3.27 -14.52 -15.50
N PRO A 70 2.17 -14.41 -14.73
CA PRO A 70 2.22 -14.62 -13.28
C PRO A 70 2.56 -16.07 -12.97
N LYS A 71 3.07 -16.33 -11.76
CA LYS A 71 3.33 -17.71 -11.31
C LYS A 71 2.00 -18.42 -11.08
N GLU A 72 1.85 -19.67 -11.53
CA GLU A 72 0.59 -20.41 -11.39
C GLU A 72 0.13 -20.51 -9.92
N ASN A 73 1.05 -20.81 -8.99
CA ASN A 73 0.76 -20.86 -7.55
C ASN A 73 0.19 -19.55 -7.01
N GLN A 74 0.64 -18.40 -7.54
CA GLN A 74 0.17 -17.08 -7.13
C GLN A 74 -1.29 -16.86 -7.54
N ILE A 75 -1.66 -17.34 -8.73
CA ILE A 75 -3.04 -17.28 -9.25
C ILE A 75 -3.94 -18.20 -8.44
N GLN A 76 -3.54 -19.46 -8.23
CA GLN A 76 -4.30 -20.43 -7.45
C GLN A 76 -4.53 -19.93 -6.02
N ASN A 77 -3.49 -19.44 -5.35
CA ASN A 77 -3.61 -18.88 -3.99
C ASN A 77 -4.52 -17.65 -3.95
N ALA A 78 -4.46 -16.79 -4.98
CA ALA A 78 -5.33 -15.63 -5.06
C ALA A 78 -6.79 -16.01 -5.27
N LEU A 79 -7.08 -16.98 -6.15
CA LEU A 79 -8.43 -17.48 -6.38
C LEU A 79 -9.00 -18.18 -5.15
N GLN A 80 -8.22 -19.04 -4.50
CA GLN A 80 -8.64 -19.73 -3.29
C GLN A 80 -9.03 -18.73 -2.21
N MET A 81 -8.19 -17.72 -1.98
CA MET A 81 -8.46 -16.69 -0.99
C MET A 81 -9.67 -15.82 -1.34
N LEU A 82 -9.87 -15.48 -2.61
CA LEU A 82 -11.07 -14.76 -3.06
C LEU A 82 -12.34 -15.60 -2.88
N PHE A 83 -12.25 -16.91 -3.09
CA PHE A 83 -13.34 -17.84 -2.85
C PHE A 83 -13.66 -17.96 -1.35
N ASP A 84 -12.64 -18.09 -0.50
CA ASP A 84 -12.77 -18.15 0.96
C ASP A 84 -13.38 -16.85 1.53
N LEU A 85 -13.07 -15.70 0.92
CA LEU A 85 -13.68 -14.41 1.24
C LEU A 85 -15.11 -14.26 0.72
N THR A 86 -15.65 -15.23 -0.03
CA THR A 86 -16.95 -15.14 -0.73
C THR A 86 -17.03 -14.02 -1.77
N ALA A 87 -15.87 -13.51 -2.22
CA ALA A 87 -15.78 -12.47 -3.25
C ALA A 87 -16.04 -13.02 -4.66
N ILE A 88 -15.77 -14.31 -4.86
CA ILE A 88 -16.12 -15.07 -6.07
C ILE A 88 -16.96 -16.29 -5.71
N ASP A 89 -17.83 -16.72 -6.63
CA ASP A 89 -18.65 -17.91 -6.48
C ASP A 89 -17.92 -19.20 -6.90
N LYS A 90 -18.61 -20.35 -6.81
CA LYS A 90 -18.08 -21.66 -7.23
C LYS A 90 -17.80 -21.74 -8.73
N GLN A 91 -18.45 -20.88 -9.51
CA GLN A 91 -18.29 -20.77 -10.97
C GLN A 91 -17.16 -19.81 -11.35
N GLY A 92 -16.55 -19.12 -10.38
CA GLY A 92 -15.50 -18.13 -10.58
C GLY A 92 -16.02 -16.76 -11.06
N LEU A 93 -17.30 -16.48 -10.89
CA LEU A 93 -17.92 -15.17 -11.14
C LEU A 93 -17.84 -14.31 -9.89
N ILE A 94 -17.80 -12.99 -10.08
CA ILE A 94 -17.79 -12.03 -8.97
C ILE A 94 -19.16 -11.98 -8.28
N THR A 95 -19.16 -12.05 -6.95
CA THR A 95 -20.38 -11.91 -6.14
C THR A 95 -20.69 -10.43 -5.88
N ASP A 96 -21.91 -10.13 -5.40
CA ASP A 96 -22.22 -8.76 -4.97
C ASP A 96 -21.36 -8.30 -3.79
N PHE A 97 -20.91 -9.24 -2.96
CA PHE A 97 -19.91 -8.97 -1.92
C PHE A 97 -18.56 -8.59 -2.56
N GLY A 98 -18.10 -9.33 -3.56
CA GLY A 98 -16.89 -9.00 -4.32
C GLY A 98 -16.94 -7.59 -4.94
N LYS A 99 -18.09 -7.18 -5.50
CA LYS A 99 -18.29 -5.82 -6.02
C LYS A 99 -18.16 -4.76 -4.93
N LYS A 100 -18.67 -5.02 -3.72
CA LYS A 100 -18.49 -4.11 -2.57
C LYS A 100 -17.02 -3.98 -2.16
N LEU A 101 -16.25 -5.07 -2.24
CA LEU A 101 -14.80 -5.00 -1.97
C LEU A 101 -14.05 -4.13 -2.98
N LEU A 102 -14.50 -4.07 -4.23
CA LEU A 102 -13.91 -3.22 -5.27
C LEU A 102 -14.13 -1.72 -5.07
N GLN A 103 -15.05 -1.30 -4.19
CA GLN A 103 -15.18 0.10 -3.79
C GLN A 103 -13.89 0.63 -3.12
N TYR A 104 -13.13 -0.25 -2.49
CA TYR A 104 -11.84 0.06 -1.87
C TYR A 104 -10.71 -0.09 -2.91
N GLN A 105 -10.54 0.95 -3.73
CA GLN A 105 -9.51 0.97 -4.78
C GLN A 105 -8.10 0.80 -4.20
N ASP A 106 -7.27 0.02 -4.90
CA ASP A 106 -5.87 -0.26 -4.56
C ASP A 106 -5.63 -0.85 -3.15
N ILE A 107 -6.67 -1.39 -2.51
CA ILE A 107 -6.58 -2.09 -1.23
C ILE A 107 -6.72 -3.59 -1.49
N ASN A 108 -5.92 -4.39 -0.76
CA ASN A 108 -6.01 -5.84 -0.83
C ASN A 108 -7.42 -6.31 -0.41
N PRO A 109 -8.07 -7.24 -1.15
CA PRO A 109 -9.41 -7.74 -0.82
C PRO A 109 -9.59 -8.23 0.63
N LEU A 110 -8.54 -8.75 1.26
CA LEU A 110 -8.57 -9.14 2.68
C LEU A 110 -8.85 -7.93 3.58
N ILE A 111 -8.10 -6.86 3.35
CA ILE A 111 -8.19 -5.63 4.14
C ILE A 111 -9.50 -4.91 3.82
N SER A 112 -9.91 -4.88 2.55
CA SER A 112 -11.22 -4.36 2.13
C SER A 112 -12.37 -5.08 2.85
N CYS A 113 -12.26 -6.39 3.06
CA CYS A 113 -13.25 -7.16 3.83
C CYS A 113 -13.30 -6.73 5.29
N VAL A 114 -12.14 -6.49 5.92
CA VAL A 114 -12.09 -5.96 7.29
C VAL A 114 -12.74 -4.57 7.36
N PHE A 115 -12.40 -3.67 6.45
CA PHE A 115 -12.99 -2.33 6.39
C PHE A 115 -14.51 -2.38 6.18
N TYR A 116 -14.99 -3.24 5.29
CA TYR A 116 -16.41 -3.43 5.06
C TYR A 116 -17.14 -3.98 6.29
N LYS A 117 -16.57 -4.97 6.99
CA LYS A 117 -17.19 -5.50 8.22
C LYS A 117 -17.24 -4.44 9.32
N LEU A 118 -16.17 -3.66 9.48
CA LEU A 118 -16.12 -2.58 10.46
C LEU A 118 -17.05 -1.41 10.11
N SER A 119 -17.31 -1.15 8.82
CA SER A 119 -18.25 -0.11 8.39
C SER A 119 -19.68 -0.44 8.80
N LEU A 120 -20.03 -1.73 8.89
CA LEU A 120 -21.33 -2.20 9.36
C LEU A 120 -21.48 -2.11 10.88
N SER A 121 -20.40 -2.26 11.64
CA SER A 121 -20.42 -2.24 13.11
C SER A 121 -20.19 -0.84 13.69
N ASN A 122 -19.06 -0.22 13.38
CA ASN A 122 -18.61 1.02 14.02
C ASN A 122 -17.67 1.83 13.12
N LYS A 123 -18.15 2.99 12.66
CA LYS A 123 -17.36 3.92 11.81
C LYS A 123 -16.06 4.39 12.46
N LYS A 124 -15.98 4.48 13.80
CA LYS A 124 -14.75 4.89 14.51
C LYS A 124 -13.68 3.81 14.45
N GLU A 125 -14.05 2.56 14.69
CA GLU A 125 -13.14 1.42 14.59
C GLU A 125 -12.64 1.23 13.15
N MET A 126 -13.53 1.45 12.18
CA MET A 126 -13.16 1.48 10.77
C MET A 126 -12.10 2.56 10.48
N ALA A 127 -12.30 3.79 10.95
CA ALA A 127 -11.34 4.87 10.75
C ALA A 127 -9.97 4.52 11.36
N ILE A 128 -9.95 3.94 12.57
CA ILE A 128 -8.73 3.48 13.23
C ILE A 128 -8.01 2.41 12.40
N ALA A 129 -8.76 1.43 11.88
CA ALA A 129 -8.19 0.37 11.03
C ALA A 129 -7.58 0.92 9.73
N ILE A 130 -8.25 1.90 9.10
CA ILE A 130 -7.76 2.57 7.89
C ILE A 130 -6.47 3.36 8.18
N ILE A 131 -6.45 4.11 9.28
CA ILE A 131 -5.27 4.86 9.73
C ILE A 131 -4.10 3.89 9.97
N ALA A 132 -4.33 2.82 10.72
CA ALA A 132 -3.32 1.80 10.99
C ALA A 132 -2.74 1.24 9.69
N TYR A 133 -3.60 0.79 8.77
CA TYR A 133 -3.19 0.21 7.48
C TYR A 133 -2.33 1.16 6.65
N TYR A 134 -2.74 2.42 6.49
CA TYR A 134 -2.00 3.35 5.64
C TYR A 134 -0.71 3.86 6.26
N ILE A 135 -0.63 3.98 7.59
CA ILE A 135 0.64 4.33 8.24
C ILE A 135 1.62 3.17 8.11
N THR A 136 1.20 1.93 8.37
CA THR A 136 2.10 0.76 8.30
C THR A 136 2.51 0.41 6.87
N SER A 137 1.66 0.72 5.90
CA SER A 137 1.94 0.46 4.47
C SER A 137 2.73 1.59 3.80
N ASN A 138 2.97 2.71 4.50
CA ASN A 138 3.73 3.82 3.94
C ASN A 138 5.23 3.46 3.85
N LYS A 139 5.89 3.89 2.76
CA LYS A 139 7.34 3.72 2.58
C LYS A 139 8.14 4.57 3.56
N SER A 140 7.58 5.71 3.95
CA SER A 140 8.17 6.66 4.90
C SER A 140 7.55 6.48 6.28
N SER A 141 8.38 6.51 7.32
CA SER A 141 7.90 6.45 8.70
C SER A 141 7.17 7.74 9.09
N LEU A 142 6.04 7.60 9.79
CA LEU A 142 5.36 8.71 10.47
C LEU A 142 6.25 9.32 11.57
N ILE A 143 7.05 8.49 12.25
CA ILE A 143 7.94 8.90 13.33
C ILE A 143 9.35 9.10 12.75
N ILE A 144 9.86 10.33 12.86
CA ILE A 144 11.24 10.70 12.46
C ILE A 144 12.16 10.57 13.68
N ASN A 145 11.77 11.14 14.82
CA ASN A 145 12.55 11.10 16.06
C ASN A 145 11.82 10.27 17.12
N LYS A 146 12.28 9.03 17.32
CA LYS A 146 11.73 8.09 18.30
C LYS A 146 11.95 8.52 19.77
N PHE A 147 12.89 9.43 20.03
CA PHE A 147 13.23 9.88 21.37
C PHE A 147 12.47 11.12 21.81
N SER A 148 11.60 11.68 20.96
CA SER A 148 10.77 12.80 21.36
C SER A 148 9.89 12.42 22.55
N LYS A 149 9.57 13.41 23.40
CA LYS A 149 8.77 13.19 24.60
C LYS A 149 7.37 12.65 24.24
N VAL A 150 6.73 13.27 23.25
CA VAL A 150 5.39 12.90 22.79
C VAL A 150 5.34 11.48 22.22
N VAL A 151 6.33 11.08 21.43
CA VAL A 151 6.38 9.71 20.87
C VAL A 151 6.49 8.67 21.98
N ARG A 152 7.28 8.94 23.03
CA ARG A 152 7.40 8.05 24.20
C ARG A 152 6.10 7.93 24.99
N GLU A 153 5.34 9.02 25.13
CA GLU A 153 4.02 9.01 25.78
C GLU A 153 2.96 8.24 24.95
N CYS A 154 3.16 8.17 23.63
CA CYS A 154 2.31 7.41 22.73
C CYS A 154 2.67 5.92 22.66
N PHE A 155 3.78 5.49 23.27
CA PHE A 155 4.21 4.10 23.22
C PHE A 155 3.19 3.17 23.85
N MET A 156 2.89 2.08 23.15
CA MET A 156 2.05 0.98 23.62
C MET A 156 2.80 -0.33 23.44
N GLU A 157 3.10 -1.00 24.55
CA GLU A 157 3.93 -2.22 24.59
C GLU A 157 3.33 -3.36 23.76
N GLU A 158 2.00 -3.43 23.69
CA GLU A 158 1.27 -4.50 23.02
C GLU A 158 1.36 -4.43 21.48
N SER A 159 1.58 -3.23 20.90
CA SER A 159 1.52 -3.07 19.45
C SER A 159 2.16 -1.78 18.93
N ASP A 160 3.10 -1.95 18.00
CA ASP A 160 3.67 -0.86 17.21
C ASP A 160 2.62 -0.13 16.35
N ALA A 161 1.70 -0.89 15.74
CA ALA A 161 0.63 -0.30 14.94
C ALA A 161 -0.27 0.59 15.80
N ALA A 162 -0.58 0.15 17.02
CA ALA A 162 -1.39 0.92 17.95
C ALA A 162 -0.65 2.16 18.48
N THR A 163 0.68 2.06 18.70
CA THR A 163 1.55 3.21 18.97
C THR A 163 1.48 4.25 17.84
N LEU A 164 1.57 3.81 16.59
CA LEU A 164 1.50 4.67 15.41
C LEU A 164 0.14 5.36 15.26
N VAL A 165 -0.95 4.63 15.50
CA VAL A 165 -2.30 5.21 15.53
C VAL A 165 -2.42 6.25 16.64
N LYS A 166 -1.92 5.96 17.86
CA LYS A 166 -1.96 6.90 18.98
C LYS A 166 -1.18 8.17 18.67
N CYS A 167 0.00 8.06 18.06
CA CYS A 167 0.77 9.19 17.54
C CYS A 167 -0.03 10.00 16.50
N TYR A 168 -0.70 9.33 15.55
CA TYR A 168 -1.53 10.00 14.55
C TYR A 168 -2.67 10.80 15.19
N LEU A 169 -3.38 10.20 16.15
CA LEU A 169 -4.49 10.85 16.85
C LEU A 169 -4.01 12.06 17.67
N GLN A 170 -2.83 11.99 18.28
CA GLN A 170 -2.22 13.12 18.98
C GLN A 170 -1.93 14.31 18.04
N ILE A 171 -1.55 14.03 16.80
CA ILE A 171 -1.35 15.06 15.77
C ILE A 171 -2.69 15.65 15.31
N GLU A 172 -3.73 14.81 15.11
CA GLU A 172 -5.06 15.27 14.68
C GLU A 172 -5.72 16.18 15.73
N GLN A 173 -5.45 15.97 17.02
CA GLN A 173 -5.94 16.83 18.11
C GLN A 173 -5.41 18.28 18.06
N GLN A 174 -4.33 18.53 17.31
CA GLN A 174 -3.78 19.87 17.16
C GLN A 174 -4.57 20.68 16.12
N GLU A 175 -4.60 22.00 16.30
CA GLU A 175 -5.23 22.91 15.34
C GLU A 175 -4.58 22.82 13.96
N ASP A 176 -5.39 22.92 12.89
CA ASP A 176 -4.92 22.80 11.51
C ASP A 176 -3.75 23.76 11.19
N LYS A 177 -3.79 24.99 11.72
CA LYS A 177 -2.79 26.03 11.47
C LYS A 177 -1.43 25.75 12.12
N THR A 178 -1.41 25.07 13.26
CA THR A 178 -0.19 24.80 14.03
C THR A 178 0.35 23.39 13.83
N ARG A 179 -0.44 22.50 13.23
CA ARG A 179 -0.11 21.07 13.08
C ARG A 179 1.21 20.79 12.38
N ALA A 180 1.53 21.50 11.30
CA ALA A 180 2.81 21.30 10.60
C ALA A 180 4.01 21.64 11.50
N LYS A 181 3.91 22.73 12.27
CA LYS A 181 4.92 23.13 13.25
C LYS A 181 5.01 22.10 14.38
N TYR A 182 3.87 21.66 14.90
CA TYR A 182 3.80 20.62 15.93
C TYR A 182 4.50 19.32 15.50
N CYS A 183 4.30 18.89 14.25
CA CYS A 183 4.98 17.72 13.72
C CYS A 183 6.50 17.91 13.69
N SER A 184 6.98 19.06 13.21
CA SER A 184 8.40 19.39 13.18
C SER A 184 9.01 19.39 14.58
N ASP A 185 8.35 20.01 15.55
CA ASP A 185 8.85 20.18 16.92
C ASP A 185 8.86 18.85 17.69
N ASN A 186 7.94 17.92 17.39
CA ASN A 186 7.76 16.66 18.12
C ASN A 186 8.27 15.43 17.38
N GLY A 187 8.97 15.60 16.26
CA GLY A 187 9.63 14.51 15.54
C GLY A 187 8.70 13.64 14.70
N PHE A 188 7.60 14.21 14.20
CA PHE A 188 6.66 13.57 13.29
C PHE A 188 6.86 14.03 11.85
N ASN A 189 6.54 13.14 10.92
CA ASN A 189 6.53 13.43 9.50
C ASN A 189 5.17 13.97 9.05
N PHE A 190 5.08 15.28 8.83
CA PHE A 190 3.83 15.93 8.42
C PHE A 190 3.33 15.44 7.06
N SER A 191 4.22 15.08 6.12
CA SER A 191 3.78 14.63 4.79
C SER A 191 3.07 13.28 4.85
N VAL A 192 3.59 12.35 5.65
CA VAL A 192 2.96 11.04 5.89
C VAL A 192 1.61 11.22 6.58
N TYR A 193 1.54 12.08 7.60
CA TYR A 193 0.27 12.41 8.24
C TYR A 193 -0.77 12.93 7.23
N ALA A 194 -0.38 13.92 6.41
CA ALA A 194 -1.28 14.53 5.43
C ALA A 194 -1.75 13.51 4.38
N GLU A 195 -0.86 12.64 3.90
CA GLU A 195 -1.18 11.57 2.96
C GLU A 195 -2.22 10.60 3.56
N VAL A 196 -2.01 10.14 4.79
CA VAL A 196 -2.95 9.25 5.49
C VAL A 196 -4.30 9.92 5.68
N ARG A 197 -4.32 11.21 6.04
CA ARG A 197 -5.56 11.98 6.20
C ARG A 197 -6.37 12.06 4.91
N ILE A 198 -5.72 12.31 3.77
CA ILE A 198 -6.37 12.33 2.45
C ILE A 198 -6.93 10.95 2.11
N LYS A 199 -6.15 9.89 2.32
CA LYS A 199 -6.62 8.52 2.03
C LYS A 199 -7.80 8.11 2.91
N LEU A 200 -7.77 8.47 4.20
CA LEU A 200 -8.88 8.25 5.11
C LEU A 200 -10.16 8.94 4.62
N TYR A 201 -10.06 10.21 4.22
CA TYR A 201 -11.18 10.97 3.67
C TYR A 201 -11.74 10.32 2.40
N ASN A 202 -10.88 9.89 1.49
CA ASN A 202 -11.30 9.24 0.24
C ASN A 202 -12.06 7.93 0.52
N VAL A 203 -11.55 7.09 1.43
CA VAL A 203 -12.19 5.81 1.75
C VAL A 203 -13.53 6.03 2.44
N ILE A 204 -13.62 6.96 3.39
CA ILE A 204 -14.87 7.23 4.12
C ILE A 204 -15.96 7.78 3.19
N ASN A 205 -15.61 8.64 2.21
CA ASN A 205 -16.59 9.22 1.30
C ASN A 205 -16.97 8.32 0.12
N THR A 206 -16.25 7.22 -0.09
CA THR A 206 -16.60 6.22 -1.12
C THR A 206 -17.70 5.26 -0.64
N ILE A 207 -18.02 5.27 0.65
CA ILE A 207 -19.00 4.40 1.33
C ILE A 207 -20.29 5.17 1.59
#